data_AF-A0A934QXQ9-F1
#
_entry.id   AF-A0A934QXQ9-F1
#
_cell.length_a   1.000
_cell.length_b   1.000
_cell.length_c   1.000
_cell.angle_alpha   90.00
_cell.angle_beta   90.00
_cell.angle_gamma   90.00
#
_symmetry.space_group_name_H-M   'P 1'
#
loop_
_entity.id
_entity.type
_entity.pdbx_description
1 polymer ?
#
loop_
_entity_poly.entity_id
_entity_poly.type
_entity_poly.pdbx_seq_one_letter_code
_entity_poly.pdbx_strand_id
1 'polypeptide(L)'
;MGQMDAERVATVLARVSSRARVGHTSVEGDQSVLNCAECGSDVHLRPAQSGLPPAMLPMSRGDFYICGTCRKVSAPAHEVNRELQALVEDAWSDDAWRRNWFAPAVQEVEAEIAEAHAVYAWCADAKHARRALRKGSDRHVDLRWSLYQLGTNTVTLVKRRAALAELSGRAPRADAPRLARLVEAEFAYASVFLHGGDRVDWFFRAPSGREMTRALAREHGGRRKLNAHAAELRDLLWTLLAEPEWRDADTSVLWEVTALAEDWGTTSISQMKRWTALVTAAAGDRRLVLAPENPGGSRVHMSSSESPG
;
A
#
# COMPACT_ATOMS: atom_id res chain seq x y z
N MET A 1 -12.93 -18.65 -4.58
CA MET A 1 -11.72 -18.20 -5.28
C MET A 1 -11.96 -18.33 -6.77
N GLY A 2 -11.87 -17.22 -7.53
CA GLY A 2 -11.98 -17.26 -8.99
C GLY A 2 -10.86 -18.10 -9.59
N GLN A 3 -11.14 -18.80 -10.70
CA GLN A 3 -10.16 -19.62 -11.40
C GLN A 3 -9.02 -18.72 -11.93
N MET A 4 -7.77 -19.05 -11.60
CA MET A 4 -6.61 -18.31 -12.09
C MET A 4 -6.42 -18.56 -13.59
N ASP A 5 -6.46 -17.50 -14.39
CA ASP A 5 -6.25 -17.54 -15.84
C ASP A 5 -5.05 -16.69 -16.28
N ALA A 6 -4.71 -16.78 -17.57
CA ALA A 6 -3.55 -16.09 -18.12
C ALA A 6 -3.70 -14.56 -18.13
N GLU A 7 -4.92 -14.04 -18.15
CA GLU A 7 -5.18 -12.60 -18.15
C GLU A 7 -4.98 -12.03 -16.74
N ARG A 8 -5.57 -12.66 -15.72
CA ARG A 8 -5.36 -12.29 -14.32
C ARG A 8 -3.89 -12.36 -13.94
N VAL A 9 -3.19 -13.43 -14.33
CA VAL A 9 -1.75 -13.57 -14.11
C VAL A 9 -0.97 -12.44 -14.77
N ALA A 10 -1.27 -12.11 -16.03
CA ALA A 10 -0.60 -11.02 -16.73
C ALA A 10 -0.85 -9.66 -16.06
N THR A 11 -2.07 -9.38 -15.59
CA THR A 11 -2.41 -8.16 -14.83
C THR A 11 -1.62 -8.06 -13.53
N VAL A 12 -1.55 -9.14 -12.75
CA VAL A 12 -0.80 -9.15 -11.48
C VAL A 12 0.70 -8.96 -11.75
N LEU A 13 1.26 -9.69 -12.72
CA LEU A 13 2.67 -9.56 -13.11
C LEU A 13 2.99 -8.15 -13.64
N ALA A 14 2.08 -7.54 -14.41
CA ALA A 14 2.23 -6.16 -14.88
C ALA A 14 2.22 -5.17 -13.71
N ARG A 15 1.28 -5.31 -12.75
CA ARG A 15 1.18 -4.47 -11.55
C ARG A 15 2.49 -4.45 -10.77
N VAL A 16 3.09 -5.63 -10.52
CA VAL A 16 4.35 -5.72 -9.75
C VAL A 16 5.59 -5.34 -10.55
N SER A 17 5.56 -5.45 -11.89
CA SER A 17 6.72 -5.14 -12.76
C SER A 17 6.78 -3.70 -13.21
N SER A 18 5.62 -3.05 -13.32
CA SER A 18 5.54 -1.64 -13.62
C SER A 18 6.01 -0.86 -12.39
N ARG A 19 6.91 0.11 -12.60
CA ARG A 19 6.86 1.37 -11.85
C ARG A 19 5.48 1.95 -12.15
N ALA A 20 4.42 1.45 -11.51
CA ALA A 20 3.07 1.82 -11.86
C ALA A 20 3.01 3.34 -11.75
N ARG A 21 3.05 4.01 -12.91
CA ARG A 21 2.60 5.39 -13.02
C ARG A 21 1.17 5.26 -12.56
N VAL A 22 0.93 5.70 -11.34
CA VAL A 22 -0.41 5.87 -10.79
C VAL A 22 -1.16 6.60 -11.87
N GLY A 23 -2.01 5.88 -12.59
CA GLY A 23 -2.85 6.48 -13.60
C GLY A 23 -3.67 7.51 -12.83
N HIS A 24 -3.43 8.79 -13.12
CA HIS A 24 -4.28 9.86 -12.65
C HIS A 24 -5.63 9.70 -13.34
N THR A 25 -6.47 8.81 -12.82
CA THR A 25 -7.92 8.98 -12.98
C THR A 25 -8.23 10.33 -12.36
N SER A 26 -8.94 11.20 -13.07
CA SER A 26 -9.42 12.46 -12.49
C SER A 26 -10.39 12.15 -11.34
N VAL A 27 -10.29 12.91 -10.24
CA VAL A 27 -11.27 12.86 -9.16
C VAL A 27 -12.58 13.47 -9.66
N GLU A 28 -13.58 12.63 -9.90
CA GLU A 28 -14.95 12.92 -9.51
C GLU A 28 -15.20 12.06 -8.25
N GLY A 29 -15.15 12.69 -7.08
CA GLY A 29 -15.21 12.02 -5.79
C GLY A 29 -16.03 12.84 -4.82
N ASP A 30 -17.35 12.76 -4.96
CA ASP A 30 -18.36 13.21 -3.99
C ASP A 30 -18.30 12.34 -2.72
N GLN A 31 -17.26 12.48 -1.90
CA GLN A 31 -17.24 11.89 -0.57
C GLN A 31 -16.90 12.97 0.46
N SER A 32 -17.93 13.76 0.78
CA SER A 32 -17.88 14.69 1.89
C SER A 32 -17.93 13.94 3.22
N VAL A 33 -16.96 14.20 4.10
CA VAL A 33 -17.00 13.72 5.50
C VAL A 33 -17.62 14.75 6.45
N LEU A 34 -17.94 15.94 5.95
CA LEU A 34 -18.43 17.08 6.72
C LEU A 34 -19.83 17.49 6.28
N ASN A 35 -20.70 17.78 7.24
CA ASN A 35 -21.99 18.41 7.02
C ASN A 35 -21.97 19.87 7.46
N CYS A 36 -22.78 20.69 6.82
CA CYS A 36 -22.92 22.10 7.13
C CYS A 36 -23.79 22.26 8.37
N ALA A 37 -23.30 22.95 9.41
CA ALA A 37 -24.09 23.22 10.62
C ALA A 37 -25.41 23.95 10.36
N GLU A 38 -25.44 24.78 9.31
CA GLU A 38 -26.57 25.69 9.03
C GLU A 38 -27.70 25.06 8.22
N CYS A 39 -27.39 24.05 7.39
CA CYS A 39 -28.37 23.49 6.45
C CYS A 39 -28.33 21.97 6.32
N GLY A 40 -27.40 21.30 7.02
CA GLY A 40 -27.23 19.85 6.97
C GLY A 40 -26.59 19.31 5.68
N SER A 41 -26.52 20.10 4.61
CA SER A 41 -25.90 19.70 3.34
C SER A 41 -24.41 19.40 3.47
N ASP A 42 -23.88 18.64 2.51
CA ASP A 42 -22.47 18.30 2.43
C ASP A 42 -21.57 19.53 2.21
N VAL A 43 -20.38 19.46 2.81
CA VAL A 43 -19.33 20.49 2.72
C VAL A 43 -18.17 19.94 1.92
N HIS A 44 -17.88 20.56 0.78
CA HIS A 44 -16.87 20.06 -0.13
C HIS A 44 -15.57 20.86 -0.02
N LEU A 45 -14.44 20.17 -0.16
CA LEU A 45 -13.15 20.82 -0.36
C LEU A 45 -13.13 21.46 -1.74
N ARG A 46 -12.99 22.79 -1.77
CA ARG A 46 -12.79 23.56 -2.98
C ARG A 46 -11.32 23.93 -3.09
N PRO A 47 -10.57 23.37 -4.06
CA PRO A 47 -9.20 23.78 -4.29
C PRO A 47 -9.15 25.25 -4.72
N ALA A 48 -8.09 25.96 -4.31
CA ALA A 48 -7.79 27.27 -4.86
C ALA A 48 -7.75 27.15 -6.39
N GLN A 49 -8.39 28.08 -7.11
CA GLN A 49 -8.25 28.16 -8.57
C GLN A 49 -6.83 28.64 -8.92
N SER A 50 -5.82 27.80 -8.70
CA SER A 50 -4.56 27.90 -9.41
C SER A 50 -4.72 27.13 -10.72
N GLY A 51 -4.32 27.70 -11.85
CA GLY A 51 -4.31 27.02 -13.15
C GLY A 51 -3.33 25.84 -13.26
N LEU A 52 -3.00 25.21 -12.12
CA LEU A 52 -2.10 24.07 -11.99
C LEU A 52 -2.93 22.80 -11.72
N PRO A 53 -2.51 21.64 -12.24
CA PRO A 53 -3.23 20.39 -12.06
C PRO A 53 -3.25 19.96 -10.57
N PRO A 54 -4.40 19.41 -10.08
CA PRO A 54 -4.62 19.12 -8.65
C PRO A 54 -3.62 18.14 -8.02
N ALA A 55 -2.94 17.32 -8.83
CA ALA A 55 -1.95 16.35 -8.36
C ALA A 55 -0.61 16.97 -7.92
N MET A 56 -0.39 18.27 -8.18
CA MET A 56 0.91 18.94 -7.94
C MET A 56 0.87 19.98 -6.81
N LEU A 57 -0.25 20.13 -6.12
CA LEU A 57 -0.38 21.11 -5.05
C LEU A 57 -0.45 20.37 -3.72
N PRO A 58 0.59 20.44 -2.86
CA PRO A 58 0.35 20.24 -1.44
C PRO A 58 -0.76 21.22 -1.04
N MET A 59 -1.74 20.77 -0.24
CA MET A 59 -2.93 21.53 0.12
C MET A 59 -2.57 23.00 0.34
N SER A 60 -2.98 23.83 -0.61
CA SER A 60 -2.45 25.19 -0.69
C SER A 60 -3.10 26.00 0.43
N ARG A 61 -2.44 27.06 0.91
CA ARG A 61 -3.04 28.00 1.86
C ARG A 61 -4.35 28.64 1.33
N GLY A 62 -4.69 28.45 0.05
CA GLY A 62 -5.91 28.94 -0.57
C GLY A 62 -7.04 27.92 -0.73
N ASP A 63 -6.90 26.69 -0.24
CA ASP A 63 -7.97 25.69 -0.32
C ASP A 63 -8.98 25.90 0.83
N PHE A 64 -10.28 25.75 0.54
CA PHE A 64 -11.34 26.00 1.51
C PHE A 64 -12.39 24.88 1.49
N TYR A 65 -12.87 24.50 2.67
CA TYR A 65 -14.13 23.76 2.79
C TYR A 65 -15.29 24.74 2.71
N ILE A 66 -16.24 24.50 1.80
CA ILE A 66 -17.42 25.37 1.63
C ILE A 66 -18.69 24.53 1.48
N CYS A 67 -19.77 24.98 2.13
CA CYS A 67 -21.09 24.42 1.87
C CYS A 67 -21.56 24.87 0.47
N GLY A 68 -21.73 23.90 -0.45
CA GLY A 68 -22.18 24.19 -1.82
C GLY A 68 -23.62 24.70 -1.89
N THR A 69 -24.45 24.39 -0.88
CA THR A 69 -25.89 24.74 -0.85
C THR A 69 -26.12 26.14 -0.29
N CYS A 70 -25.79 26.39 0.98
CA CYS A 70 -26.12 27.66 1.63
C CYS A 70 -24.95 28.66 1.66
N ARG A 71 -23.71 28.22 1.38
CA ARG A 71 -22.48 29.01 1.42
C ARG A 71 -22.18 29.75 2.74
N LYS A 72 -22.96 29.51 3.80
CA LYS A 72 -22.78 30.13 5.12
C LYS A 72 -21.58 29.57 5.89
N VAL A 73 -21.12 28.37 5.53
CA VAL A 73 -19.95 27.74 6.12
C VAL A 73 -18.82 27.78 5.11
N SER A 74 -17.70 28.41 5.49
CA SER A 74 -16.46 28.47 4.72
C SER A 74 -15.27 28.49 5.68
N ALA A 75 -14.36 27.53 5.58
CA ALA A 75 -13.18 27.45 6.47
C ALA A 75 -11.91 27.04 5.70
N PRO A 76 -10.72 27.56 6.08
CA PRO A 76 -9.47 27.16 5.45
C PRO A 76 -9.20 25.66 5.61
N ALA A 77 -8.85 24.97 4.52
CA ALA A 77 -8.66 23.52 4.52
C ALA A 77 -7.59 23.05 5.51
N HIS A 78 -6.52 23.82 5.66
CA HIS A 78 -5.43 23.49 6.58
C HIS A 78 -5.82 23.53 8.07
N GLU A 79 -6.80 24.36 8.44
CA GLU A 79 -7.34 24.40 9.81
C GLU A 79 -8.27 23.22 10.04
N VAL A 80 -9.23 23.02 9.13
CA VAL A 80 -10.18 21.90 9.19
C VAL A 80 -9.45 20.56 9.21
N ASN A 81 -8.46 20.37 8.35
CA ASN A 81 -7.71 19.12 8.31
C ASN A 81 -6.86 18.90 9.56
N ARG A 82 -6.37 19.96 10.22
CA ARG A 82 -5.67 19.83 11.50
C ARG A 82 -6.63 19.33 12.59
N GLU A 83 -7.86 19.84 12.61
CA GLU A 83 -8.88 19.37 13.56
C GLU A 83 -9.32 17.93 13.27
N LEU A 84 -9.48 17.56 12.00
CA LEU A 84 -9.73 16.18 11.59
C LEU A 84 -8.55 15.26 11.93
N GLN A 85 -7.31 15.76 11.82
CA GLN A 85 -6.12 15.02 12.23
C GLN A 85 -6.15 14.75 13.73
N ALA A 86 -6.45 15.78 14.54
CA ALA A 86 -6.54 15.64 15.98
C ALA A 86 -7.63 14.65 16.40
N LEU A 87 -8.78 14.62 15.71
CA LEU A 87 -9.83 13.62 15.92
C LEU A 87 -9.31 12.20 15.65
N VAL A 88 -8.58 12.02 14.56
CA VAL A 88 -7.98 10.72 14.22
C VAL A 88 -6.91 10.33 15.22
N GLU A 89 -6.02 11.24 15.61
CA GLU A 89 -4.96 11.01 16.60
C GLU A 89 -5.54 10.63 17.98
N ASP A 90 -6.64 11.26 18.39
CA ASP A 90 -7.38 10.92 19.61
C ASP A 90 -7.93 9.49 19.54
N ALA A 91 -8.63 9.14 18.46
CA ALA A 91 -9.12 7.77 18.24
C ALA A 91 -7.97 6.75 18.12
N TRP A 92 -6.85 7.14 17.49
CA TRP A 92 -5.66 6.31 17.32
C TRP A 92 -4.95 6.03 18.65
N SER A 93 -5.16 6.86 19.68
CA SER A 93 -4.62 6.61 21.01
C SER A 93 -5.30 5.43 21.73
N ASP A 94 -6.48 5.00 21.27
CA ASP A 94 -7.21 3.83 21.77
C ASP A 94 -6.75 2.54 21.08
N ASP A 95 -6.18 1.62 21.86
CA ASP A 95 -5.79 0.27 21.44
C ASP A 95 -6.92 -0.50 20.75
N ALA A 96 -8.14 -0.44 21.30
CA ALA A 96 -9.26 -1.20 20.76
C ALA A 96 -9.67 -0.66 19.38
N TRP A 97 -9.65 0.66 19.22
CA TRP A 97 -9.91 1.33 17.95
C TRP A 97 -8.85 0.96 16.90
N ARG A 98 -7.56 1.05 17.25
CA ARG A 98 -6.45 0.66 16.33
C ARG A 98 -6.58 -0.79 15.87
N ARG A 99 -6.86 -1.72 16.77
CA ARG A 99 -7.05 -3.15 16.42
C ARG A 99 -8.18 -3.35 15.42
N ASN A 100 -9.30 -2.65 15.62
CA ASN A 100 -10.44 -2.70 14.70
C ASN A 100 -10.11 -2.09 13.33
N TRP A 101 -9.35 -0.99 13.29
CA TRP A 101 -8.89 -0.37 12.05
C TRP A 101 -7.97 -1.29 11.24
N PHE A 102 -7.07 -2.02 11.90
CA PHE A 102 -6.11 -2.89 11.22
C PHE A 102 -6.69 -4.23 10.77
N ALA A 103 -7.78 -4.72 11.39
CA ALA A 103 -8.33 -6.04 11.09
C ALA A 103 -8.70 -6.25 9.60
N PRO A 104 -9.37 -5.32 8.89
CA PRO A 104 -9.62 -5.44 7.45
C PRO A 104 -8.32 -5.43 6.62
N ALA A 105 -7.34 -4.60 7.00
CA ALA A 105 -6.07 -4.52 6.30
C ALA A 105 -5.27 -5.83 6.37
N VAL A 106 -5.37 -6.58 7.48
CA VAL A 106 -4.79 -7.93 7.58
C VAL A 106 -5.39 -8.85 6.51
N GLN A 107 -6.72 -8.84 6.34
CA GLN A 107 -7.41 -9.70 5.37
C GLN A 107 -7.06 -9.34 3.92
N GLU A 108 -6.94 -8.05 3.60
CA GLU A 108 -6.50 -7.58 2.28
C GLU A 108 -5.09 -8.08 1.96
N VAL A 109 -4.16 -7.93 2.90
CA VAL A 109 -2.78 -8.40 2.76
C VAL A 109 -2.71 -9.92 2.62
N GLU A 110 -3.50 -10.67 3.40
CA GLU A 110 -3.60 -12.13 3.27
C GLU A 110 -4.12 -12.56 1.89
N ALA A 111 -5.11 -11.86 1.35
CA ALA A 111 -5.63 -12.11 0.02
C ALA A 111 -4.57 -11.83 -1.08
N GLU A 112 -3.80 -10.75 -0.94
CA GLU A 112 -2.70 -10.44 -1.87
C GLU A 112 -1.56 -11.47 -1.82
N ILE A 113 -1.20 -11.94 -0.63
CA ILE A 113 -0.20 -13.02 -0.47
C ILE A 113 -0.71 -14.32 -1.12
N ALA A 114 -1.99 -14.68 -0.89
CA ALA A 114 -2.59 -15.85 -1.50
C ALA A 114 -2.64 -15.75 -3.04
N GLU A 115 -2.96 -14.56 -3.58
CA GLU A 115 -2.90 -14.29 -5.02
C GLU A 115 -1.47 -14.45 -5.56
N ALA A 116 -0.46 -13.94 -4.87
CA ALA A 116 0.94 -14.06 -5.28
C ALA A 116 1.40 -15.53 -5.35
N HIS A 117 1.05 -16.34 -4.35
CA HIS A 117 1.32 -17.78 -4.35
C HIS A 117 0.63 -18.50 -5.50
N ALA A 118 -0.64 -18.17 -5.76
CA ALA A 118 -1.39 -18.76 -6.87
C ALA A 118 -0.77 -18.38 -8.24
N VAL A 119 -0.33 -17.14 -8.42
CA VAL A 119 0.38 -16.68 -9.62
C VAL A 119 1.73 -17.41 -9.78
N TYR A 120 2.50 -17.56 -8.70
CA TYR A 120 3.77 -18.28 -8.72
C TYR A 120 3.58 -19.75 -9.11
N ALA A 121 2.66 -20.45 -8.45
CA ALA A 121 2.33 -21.84 -8.75
C ALA A 121 1.85 -22.03 -10.20
N TRP A 122 1.03 -21.10 -10.70
CA TRP A 122 0.57 -21.12 -12.09
C TRP A 122 1.72 -20.94 -13.09
N CYS A 123 2.66 -20.02 -12.78
CA CYS A 123 3.84 -19.76 -13.61
C CYS A 123 4.90 -20.87 -13.56
N ALA A 124 4.85 -21.79 -12.59
CA ALA A 124 5.76 -22.92 -12.51
C ALA A 124 5.60 -23.89 -13.71
N ASP A 125 4.41 -23.95 -14.33
CA ASP A 125 4.19 -24.69 -15.58
C ASP A 125 4.67 -23.89 -16.80
N ALA A 126 5.60 -24.46 -17.56
CA ALA A 126 6.16 -23.87 -18.78
C ALA A 126 5.10 -23.53 -19.86
N LYS A 127 3.99 -24.27 -19.95
CA LYS A 127 2.89 -23.96 -20.89
C LYS A 127 2.13 -22.71 -20.46
N HIS A 128 1.90 -22.55 -19.16
CA HIS A 128 1.23 -21.41 -18.56
C HIS A 128 2.10 -20.15 -18.63
N ALA A 129 3.37 -20.25 -18.26
CA ALA A 129 4.36 -19.18 -18.44
C ALA A 129 4.36 -18.58 -19.86
N ARG A 130 4.33 -19.43 -20.90
CA ARG A 130 4.25 -18.99 -22.30
C ARG A 130 2.92 -18.33 -22.66
N ARG A 131 1.80 -18.76 -22.05
CA ARG A 131 0.48 -18.15 -22.28
C ARG A 131 0.40 -16.74 -21.68
N ALA A 132 0.90 -16.54 -20.46
CA ALA A 132 0.96 -15.21 -19.84
C ALA A 132 1.81 -14.23 -20.66
N LEU A 133 2.98 -14.68 -21.13
CA LEU A 133 3.86 -13.88 -22.00
C LEU A 133 3.19 -13.46 -23.34
N ARG A 134 2.30 -14.29 -23.89
CA ARG A 134 1.60 -13.99 -25.15
C ARG A 134 0.38 -13.07 -24.95
N LYS A 135 -0.23 -13.10 -23.77
CA LYS A 135 -1.43 -12.33 -23.42
C LYS A 135 -1.11 -10.95 -22.88
N GLY A 136 0.09 -10.74 -22.33
CA GLY A 136 0.65 -9.39 -22.17
C GLY A 136 0.86 -8.77 -23.54
N SER A 137 -0.16 -8.09 -24.06
CA SER A 137 -0.15 -7.42 -25.37
C SER A 137 0.88 -6.29 -25.46
N ASP A 138 1.39 -5.84 -24.32
CA ASP A 138 2.56 -4.98 -24.23
C ASP A 138 3.83 -5.83 -24.15
N ARG A 139 4.79 -5.55 -25.03
CA ARG A 139 6.10 -6.22 -25.19
C ARG A 139 7.04 -6.13 -23.95
N HIS A 140 6.50 -5.98 -22.74
CA HIS A 140 7.22 -5.55 -21.55
C HIS A 140 7.15 -6.50 -20.35
N VAL A 141 6.36 -7.58 -20.37
CA VAL A 141 6.35 -8.57 -19.27
C VAL A 141 7.55 -9.51 -19.41
N ASP A 142 8.67 -9.12 -18.82
CA ASP A 142 9.81 -10.01 -18.59
C ASP A 142 9.46 -10.94 -17.43
N LEU A 143 8.94 -12.14 -17.73
CA LEU A 143 8.46 -13.10 -16.72
C LEU A 143 9.49 -13.36 -15.61
N ARG A 144 10.78 -13.42 -15.95
CA ARG A 144 11.83 -13.66 -14.95
C ARG A 144 11.94 -12.48 -13.99
N TRP A 145 11.95 -11.26 -14.52
CA TRP A 145 11.92 -10.03 -13.73
C TRP A 145 10.62 -9.88 -12.93
N SER A 146 9.47 -10.16 -13.55
CA SER A 146 8.15 -10.06 -12.94
C SER A 146 7.99 -11.02 -11.77
N LEU A 147 8.48 -12.26 -11.88
CA LEU A 147 8.44 -13.23 -10.78
C LEU A 147 9.41 -12.85 -9.64
N TYR A 148 10.56 -12.25 -9.97
CA TYR A 148 11.45 -11.66 -8.96
C TYR A 148 10.74 -10.53 -8.18
N GLN A 149 10.15 -9.56 -8.90
CA GLN A 149 9.38 -8.47 -8.30
C GLN A 149 8.17 -8.96 -7.51
N LEU A 150 7.49 -10.00 -8.00
CA LEU A 150 6.41 -10.67 -7.26
C LEU A 150 6.91 -11.20 -5.91
N GLY A 151 8.05 -11.89 -5.89
CA GLY A 151 8.68 -12.39 -4.66
C GLY A 151 9.00 -11.25 -3.68
N THR A 152 9.73 -10.22 -4.13
CA THR A 152 10.08 -9.04 -3.30
C THR A 152 8.86 -8.32 -2.76
N ASN A 153 7.83 -8.08 -3.59
CA ASN A 153 6.59 -7.48 -3.13
C ASN A 153 5.86 -8.37 -2.11
N THR A 154 5.89 -9.69 -2.30
CA THR A 154 5.27 -10.64 -1.34
C THR A 154 6.02 -10.62 0.00
N VAL A 155 7.34 -10.44 0.01
CA VAL A 155 8.10 -10.25 1.26
C VAL A 155 7.62 -8.99 1.99
N THR A 156 7.45 -7.87 1.28
CA THR A 156 6.88 -6.63 1.87
C THR A 156 5.48 -6.86 2.43
N LEU A 157 4.63 -7.60 1.74
CA LEU A 157 3.30 -7.97 2.23
C LEU A 157 3.38 -8.85 3.49
N VAL A 158 4.28 -9.82 3.54
CA VAL A 158 4.48 -10.67 4.74
C VAL A 158 4.98 -9.85 5.93
N LYS A 159 5.92 -8.91 5.72
CA LYS A 159 6.37 -7.97 6.76
C LYS A 159 5.20 -7.13 7.29
N ARG A 160 4.40 -6.58 6.39
CA ARG A 160 3.20 -5.81 6.73
C ARG A 160 2.19 -6.65 7.51
N ARG A 161 1.93 -7.89 7.08
CA ARG A 161 1.04 -8.83 7.76
C ARG A 161 1.49 -9.13 9.19
N ALA A 162 2.78 -9.40 9.39
CA ALA A 162 3.35 -9.67 10.71
C ALA A 162 3.15 -8.47 11.65
N ALA A 163 3.44 -7.26 11.16
CA ALA A 163 3.22 -6.03 11.93
C ALA A 163 1.74 -5.79 12.27
N LEU A 164 0.85 -5.91 11.28
CA LEU A 164 -0.59 -5.73 11.50
C LEU A 164 -1.17 -6.77 12.45
N ALA A 165 -0.69 -8.02 12.43
CA ALA A 165 -1.12 -9.05 13.36
C ALA A 165 -0.75 -8.69 14.81
N GLU A 166 0.48 -8.22 15.03
CA GLU A 166 0.93 -7.76 16.34
C GLU A 166 0.16 -6.53 16.83
N LEU A 167 -0.04 -5.53 15.96
CA LEU A 167 -0.86 -4.34 16.25
C LEU A 167 -2.32 -4.69 16.53
N SER A 168 -2.83 -5.77 15.94
CA SER A 168 -4.16 -6.32 16.22
C SER A 168 -4.25 -7.11 17.54
N GLY A 169 -3.14 -7.23 18.29
CA GLY A 169 -3.05 -8.00 19.53
C GLY A 169 -2.90 -9.50 19.33
N ARG A 170 -2.63 -9.97 18.10
CA ARG A 170 -2.38 -11.37 17.80
C ARG A 170 -0.89 -11.68 17.93
N ALA A 171 -0.52 -12.36 19.02
CA ALA A 171 0.83 -12.85 19.18
C ALA A 171 1.12 -14.01 18.22
N PRO A 172 2.30 -14.05 17.58
CA PRO A 172 2.72 -15.19 16.78
C PRO A 172 2.94 -16.42 17.67
N ARG A 173 2.78 -17.62 17.11
CA ARG A 173 3.15 -18.86 17.83
C ARG A 173 4.63 -18.85 18.23
N ALA A 174 4.93 -19.49 19.37
CA ALA A 174 6.29 -19.53 19.92
C ALA A 174 7.32 -20.20 18.99
N ASP A 175 6.87 -21.14 18.16
CA ASP A 175 7.67 -21.89 17.18
C ASP A 175 7.76 -21.20 15.81
N ALA A 176 7.03 -20.10 15.57
CA ALA A 176 7.03 -19.43 14.28
C ALA A 176 8.44 -18.95 13.88
N PRO A 177 8.81 -19.00 12.59
CA PRO A 177 10.12 -18.55 12.12
C PRO A 177 10.30 -17.03 12.33
N ARG A 178 11.56 -16.60 12.45
CA ARG A 178 11.91 -15.18 12.55
C ARG A 178 11.86 -14.53 11.17
N LEU A 179 11.26 -13.35 11.07
CA LEU A 179 11.16 -12.58 9.83
C LEU A 179 12.54 -12.30 9.21
N ALA A 180 13.58 -12.15 10.03
CA ALA A 180 14.98 -12.04 9.59
C ALA A 180 15.39 -13.15 8.59
N ARG A 181 14.92 -14.39 8.79
CA ARG A 181 15.22 -15.51 7.90
C ARG A 181 14.60 -15.33 6.51
N LEU A 182 13.43 -14.70 6.42
CA LEU A 182 12.81 -14.33 5.14
C LEU A 182 13.62 -13.23 4.44
N VAL A 183 14.07 -12.23 5.19
CA VAL A 183 14.87 -11.11 4.68
C VAL A 183 16.23 -11.60 4.17
N GLU A 184 16.89 -12.49 4.90
CA GLU A 184 18.13 -13.13 4.48
C GLU A 184 17.95 -13.94 3.19
N ALA A 185 16.86 -14.71 3.08
CA ALA A 185 16.55 -15.47 1.87
C ALA A 185 16.24 -14.56 0.66
N GLU A 186 15.50 -13.47 0.89
CA GLU A 186 15.24 -12.44 -0.12
C GLU A 186 16.56 -11.84 -0.61
N PHE A 187 17.44 -11.41 0.31
CA PHE A 187 18.72 -10.80 -0.02
C PHE A 187 19.64 -11.78 -0.77
N ALA A 188 19.72 -13.03 -0.33
CA ALA A 188 20.50 -14.06 -1.00
C ALA A 188 20.00 -14.29 -2.44
N TYR A 189 18.68 -14.41 -2.62
CA TYR A 189 18.09 -14.55 -3.95
C TYR A 189 18.31 -13.32 -4.82
N ALA A 190 18.09 -12.11 -4.29
CA ALA A 190 18.27 -10.85 -4.99
C ALA A 190 19.72 -10.63 -5.42
N SER A 191 20.69 -10.95 -4.55
CA SER A 191 22.11 -10.88 -4.87
C SER A 191 22.44 -11.72 -6.12
N VAL A 192 22.04 -12.99 -6.14
CA VAL A 192 22.31 -13.87 -7.29
C VAL A 192 21.51 -13.43 -8.54
N PHE A 193 20.26 -12.99 -8.35
CA PHE A 193 19.37 -12.63 -9.45
C PHE A 193 19.77 -11.31 -10.14
N LEU A 194 20.05 -10.26 -9.36
CA LEU A 194 20.40 -8.92 -9.85
C LEU A 194 21.83 -8.89 -10.39
N HIS A 195 22.78 -9.56 -9.73
CA HIS A 195 24.16 -9.60 -10.21
C HIS A 195 24.36 -10.56 -11.40
N GLY A 196 23.47 -11.55 -11.57
CA GLY A 196 23.43 -12.46 -12.71
C GLY A 196 22.52 -12.02 -13.87
N GLY A 197 21.92 -10.83 -13.79
CA GLY A 197 21.02 -10.26 -14.79
C GLY A 197 21.67 -9.15 -15.61
N ASP A 198 21.35 -9.06 -16.91
CA ASP A 198 21.86 -8.03 -17.84
C ASP A 198 21.39 -6.59 -17.53
N ARG A 199 20.77 -6.33 -16.36
CA ARG A 199 20.16 -5.03 -16.00
C ARG A 199 20.78 -4.46 -14.72
N VAL A 200 22.06 -4.15 -14.78
CA VAL A 200 22.61 -3.07 -13.96
C VAL A 200 22.41 -1.78 -14.75
N ASP A 201 21.73 -0.83 -14.13
CA ASP A 201 21.26 0.42 -14.72
C ASP A 201 22.40 1.15 -15.44
N TRP A 202 22.13 1.59 -16.67
CA TRP A 202 23.07 2.33 -17.52
C TRP A 202 23.56 3.66 -16.91
N PHE A 203 22.94 4.09 -15.80
CA PHE A 203 23.30 5.28 -15.04
C PHE A 203 24.50 5.11 -14.11
N PHE A 204 24.83 3.89 -13.68
CA PHE A 204 25.99 3.65 -12.81
C PHE A 204 27.12 3.02 -13.61
N ARG A 205 28.35 3.55 -13.54
CA ARG A 205 29.58 2.98 -14.11
C ARG A 205 30.00 1.67 -13.40
N ALA A 206 29.07 0.75 -13.24
CA ALA A 206 29.31 -0.60 -12.77
C ALA A 206 29.84 -1.46 -13.94
N PRO A 207 30.60 -2.54 -13.67
CA PRO A 207 30.96 -3.52 -14.69
C PRO A 207 29.72 -3.93 -15.49
N SER A 208 29.86 -4.16 -16.79
CA SER A 208 28.72 -4.56 -17.62
C SER A 208 28.06 -5.81 -17.01
N GLY A 209 26.73 -5.89 -16.96
CA GLY A 209 26.02 -7.04 -16.32
C GLY A 209 26.51 -8.41 -16.82
N ARG A 210 27.03 -8.46 -18.05
CA ARG A 210 27.68 -9.64 -18.65
C ARG A 210 29.00 -10.04 -17.97
N GLU A 211 29.84 -9.10 -17.58
CA GLU A 211 31.12 -9.37 -16.89
C GLU A 211 30.87 -9.88 -15.48
N MET A 212 29.91 -9.27 -14.77
CA MET A 212 29.52 -9.71 -13.42
C MET A 212 28.87 -11.10 -13.46
N THR A 213 27.98 -11.35 -14.43
CA THR A 213 27.41 -12.68 -14.66
C THR A 213 28.48 -13.73 -14.97
N ARG A 214 29.51 -13.39 -15.76
CA ARG A 214 30.62 -14.32 -16.05
C ARG A 214 31.52 -14.54 -14.83
N ALA A 215 31.77 -13.52 -14.02
CA ALA A 215 32.53 -13.65 -12.78
C ALA A 215 31.81 -14.60 -11.80
N LEU A 216 30.51 -14.35 -11.55
CA LEU A 216 29.67 -15.22 -10.73
C LEU A 216 29.55 -16.64 -11.30
N ALA A 217 29.40 -16.76 -12.61
CA ALA A 217 29.37 -18.07 -13.24
C ALA A 217 30.69 -18.83 -13.02
N ARG A 218 31.86 -18.17 -12.96
CA ARG A 218 33.13 -18.84 -12.64
C ARG A 218 33.18 -19.27 -11.18
N GLU A 219 32.79 -18.40 -10.27
CA GLU A 219 32.74 -18.67 -8.82
C GLU A 219 31.85 -19.87 -8.48
N HIS A 220 30.68 -19.97 -9.11
CA HIS A 220 29.73 -21.07 -8.89
C HIS A 220 29.98 -22.30 -9.78
N GLY A 221 31.08 -22.37 -10.54
CA GLY A 221 31.44 -23.53 -11.35
C GLY A 221 30.62 -23.71 -12.65
N GLY A 222 30.07 -22.63 -13.18
CA GLY A 222 29.45 -22.50 -14.49
C GLY A 222 28.05 -21.87 -14.45
N ARG A 223 27.57 -21.37 -15.60
CA ARG A 223 26.24 -20.74 -15.73
C ARG A 223 25.09 -21.68 -15.35
N ARG A 224 25.24 -22.99 -15.61
CA ARG A 224 24.25 -24.01 -15.21
C ARG A 224 24.13 -24.13 -13.69
N LYS A 225 25.26 -24.17 -12.97
CA LYS A 225 25.29 -24.25 -11.51
C LYS A 225 24.78 -22.95 -10.87
N LEU A 226 25.16 -21.79 -11.41
CA LEU A 226 24.62 -20.49 -11.01
C LEU A 226 23.09 -20.43 -11.15
N ASN A 227 22.55 -20.89 -12.28
CA ASN A 227 21.09 -20.94 -12.49
C ASN A 227 20.39 -21.93 -11.55
N ALA A 228 21.00 -23.08 -11.26
CA ALA A 228 20.47 -24.05 -10.30
C ALA A 228 20.45 -23.46 -8.88
N HIS A 229 21.53 -22.82 -8.46
CA HIS A 229 21.60 -22.12 -7.18
C HIS A 229 20.57 -21.00 -7.06
N ALA A 230 20.37 -20.22 -8.12
CA ALA A 230 19.31 -19.20 -8.16
C ALA A 230 17.90 -19.81 -8.04
N ALA A 231 17.67 -21.01 -8.59
CA ALA A 231 16.41 -21.72 -8.45
C ALA A 231 16.21 -22.26 -7.02
N GLU A 232 17.26 -22.81 -6.40
CA GLU A 232 17.24 -23.25 -4.99
C GLU A 232 16.90 -22.10 -4.04
N LEU A 233 17.55 -20.94 -4.21
CA LEU A 233 17.28 -19.74 -3.40
C LEU A 233 15.86 -19.20 -3.61
N ARG A 234 15.38 -19.22 -4.87
CA ARG A 234 13.99 -18.86 -5.18
C ARG A 234 13.01 -19.81 -4.50
N ASP A 235 13.23 -21.11 -4.60
CA ASP A 235 12.32 -22.11 -4.05
C ASP A 235 12.34 -22.07 -2.50
N LEU A 236 13.50 -21.81 -1.89
CA LEU A 236 13.62 -21.51 -0.46
C LEU A 236 12.81 -20.26 -0.08
N LEU A 237 12.95 -19.17 -0.83
CA LEU A 237 12.20 -17.93 -0.59
C LEU A 237 10.68 -18.18 -0.64
N TRP A 238 10.19 -18.86 -1.67
CA TRP A 238 8.75 -19.16 -1.80
C TRP A 238 8.24 -20.14 -0.76
N THR A 239 9.07 -21.09 -0.32
CA THR A 239 8.76 -21.96 0.82
C THR A 239 8.59 -21.14 2.10
N LEU A 240 9.52 -20.22 2.36
CA LEU A 240 9.42 -19.31 3.50
C LEU A 240 8.18 -18.42 3.37
N LEU A 241 7.91 -17.81 2.21
CA LEU A 241 6.72 -16.98 1.99
C LEU A 241 5.39 -17.72 2.22
N ALA A 242 5.37 -19.05 2.21
CA ALA A 242 4.19 -19.85 2.53
C ALA A 242 3.96 -20.02 4.05
N GLU A 243 4.92 -19.62 4.89
CA GLU A 243 4.79 -19.70 6.34
C GLU A 243 3.62 -18.86 6.84
N PRO A 244 2.68 -19.48 7.59
CA PRO A 244 1.43 -18.83 7.96
C PRO A 244 1.63 -17.78 9.04
N GLU A 245 2.76 -17.76 9.76
CA GLU A 245 3.01 -16.82 10.85
C GLU A 245 4.50 -16.53 10.97
N TRP A 246 4.84 -15.35 11.46
CA TRP A 246 6.20 -14.86 11.58
C TRP A 246 6.40 -14.15 12.91
N ARG A 247 7.58 -14.30 13.50
CA ARG A 247 8.02 -13.52 14.67
C ARG A 247 8.89 -12.37 14.25
N ASP A 248 8.60 -11.21 14.81
CA ASP A 248 9.44 -10.02 14.79
C ASP A 248 9.17 -9.23 16.07
N ALA A 249 10.19 -8.62 16.67
CA ALA A 249 10.06 -7.88 17.93
C ALA A 249 10.09 -6.36 17.74
N ASP A 250 10.53 -5.89 16.57
CA ASP A 250 10.88 -4.47 16.35
C ASP A 250 10.11 -3.82 15.19
N THR A 251 9.21 -4.57 14.54
CA THR A 251 8.59 -4.15 13.28
C THR A 251 7.24 -3.44 13.49
N SER A 252 6.48 -3.79 14.53
CA SER A 252 5.17 -3.18 14.82
C SER A 252 5.21 -1.66 15.03
N VAL A 253 6.17 -1.17 15.82
CA VAL A 253 6.33 0.27 16.12
C VAL A 253 6.65 1.08 14.87
N LEU A 254 7.53 0.57 14.00
CA LEU A 254 7.88 1.23 12.74
C LEU A 254 6.67 1.34 11.81
N TRP A 255 5.88 0.27 11.73
CA TRP A 255 4.66 0.25 10.91
C TRP A 255 3.53 1.09 11.48
N GLU A 256 3.44 1.24 12.80
CA GLU A 256 2.42 2.10 13.39
C GLU A 256 2.65 3.56 13.00
N VAL A 257 3.90 4.02 13.11
CA VAL A 257 4.32 5.37 12.74
C VAL A 257 4.16 5.59 11.23
N THR A 258 4.53 4.62 10.39
CA THR A 258 4.35 4.75 8.95
C THR A 258 2.91 4.60 8.51
N ALA A 259 2.09 3.76 9.15
CA ALA A 259 0.70 3.54 8.73
C ALA A 259 -0.13 4.83 8.88
N LEU A 260 -0.04 5.52 10.02
CA LEU A 260 -0.72 6.81 10.18
C LEU A 260 -0.17 7.83 9.18
N ALA A 261 1.14 7.91 8.99
CA ALA A 261 1.75 8.86 8.04
C ALA A 261 1.42 8.55 6.56
N GLU A 262 1.30 7.28 6.18
CA GLU A 262 0.93 6.82 4.84
C GLU A 262 -0.55 7.01 4.55
N ASP A 263 -1.41 6.72 5.54
CA ASP A 263 -2.86 6.84 5.46
C ASP A 263 -3.30 8.32 5.57
N TRP A 264 -2.53 9.17 6.26
CA TRP A 264 -2.73 10.61 6.35
C TRP A 264 -1.99 11.42 5.26
N GLY A 265 -0.99 10.82 4.61
CA GLY A 265 -0.08 11.46 3.65
C GLY A 265 -0.75 12.07 2.41
N THR A 266 -0.06 12.99 1.74
CA THR A 266 -0.62 13.86 0.70
C THR A 266 -1.03 13.17 -0.62
N THR A 267 -2.28 13.45 -1.02
CA THR A 267 -2.80 13.77 -2.39
C THR A 267 -2.70 12.77 -3.55
N SER A 268 -2.67 11.46 -3.31
CA SER A 268 -3.25 10.52 -4.29
C SER A 268 -4.73 10.26 -4.02
N ILE A 269 -5.50 9.89 -5.04
CA ILE A 269 -6.94 9.57 -4.92
C ILE A 269 -7.17 8.40 -3.96
N SER A 270 -6.28 7.41 -4.05
CA SER A 270 -6.28 6.27 -3.13
C SER A 270 -6.05 6.71 -1.69
N GLN A 271 -5.17 7.70 -1.47
CA GLN A 271 -4.95 8.29 -0.14
C GLN A 271 -6.15 9.11 0.33
N MET A 272 -6.81 9.88 -0.53
CA MET A 272 -8.05 10.60 -0.16
C MET A 272 -9.14 9.64 0.33
N LYS A 273 -9.37 8.52 -0.36
CA LYS A 273 -10.36 7.52 0.07
C LYS A 273 -10.01 6.90 1.42
N ARG A 274 -8.72 6.58 1.65
CA ARG A 274 -8.26 6.03 2.92
C ARG A 274 -8.35 7.06 4.06
N TRP A 275 -7.98 8.31 3.79
CA TRP A 275 -8.16 9.42 4.70
C TRP A 275 -9.63 9.63 5.10
N THR A 276 -10.54 9.65 4.11
CA THR A 276 -12.00 9.75 4.36
C THR A 276 -12.47 8.60 5.23
N ALA A 277 -12.07 7.36 4.92
CA ALA A 277 -12.43 6.19 5.72
C ALA A 277 -11.90 6.27 7.16
N LEU A 278 -10.69 6.79 7.35
CA LEU A 278 -10.04 6.97 8.66
C LEU A 278 -10.81 7.99 9.51
N VAL A 279 -11.16 9.14 8.92
CA VAL A 279 -11.96 10.18 9.56
C VAL A 279 -13.36 9.67 9.92
N THR A 280 -14.03 8.95 9.00
CA THR A 280 -15.34 8.34 9.27
C THR A 280 -15.27 7.30 10.39
N ALA A 281 -14.24 6.44 10.40
CA ALA A 281 -14.04 5.46 11.46
C ALA A 281 -13.76 6.10 12.82
N ALA A 282 -13.02 7.22 12.86
CA ALA A 282 -12.76 7.96 14.10
C ALA A 282 -14.01 8.67 14.62
N ALA A 283 -14.85 9.20 13.71
CA ALA A 283 -16.14 9.80 14.08
C ALA A 283 -17.13 8.75 14.64
N GLY A 284 -17.09 7.52 14.11
CA GLY A 284 -18.05 6.45 14.43
C GLY A 284 -19.43 6.77 13.86
N ASP A 285 -20.49 6.56 14.64
CA ASP A 285 -21.87 6.85 14.23
C ASP A 285 -22.21 8.36 14.26
N ARG A 286 -21.28 9.20 14.70
CA ARG A 286 -21.48 10.65 14.86
C ARG A 286 -21.22 11.35 13.53
N ARG A 287 -22.08 12.31 13.16
CA ARG A 287 -21.82 13.16 11.98
C ARG A 287 -20.85 14.26 12.35
N LEU A 288 -19.87 14.51 11.49
CA LEU A 288 -18.97 15.64 11.62
C LEU A 288 -19.59 16.86 10.95
N VAL A 289 -19.65 17.95 11.69
CA VAL A 289 -20.31 19.18 11.31
C VAL A 289 -19.30 20.31 11.30
N LEU A 290 -19.26 21.09 10.23
CA LEU A 290 -18.44 22.29 10.13
C LEU A 290 -19.28 23.54 10.44
N ALA A 291 -18.83 24.32 11.43
CA ALA A 291 -19.46 25.56 11.84
C ALA A 291 -18.87 26.81 11.13
N PRO A 292 -19.65 27.90 10.96
CA PRO A 292 -19.24 29.10 10.22
C PRO A 292 -18.01 29.81 10.81
N GLU A 293 -17.92 29.94 12.14
CA GLU A 293 -16.83 30.63 12.83
C GLU A 293 -16.87 30.30 14.33
N ASN A 294 -15.71 30.01 14.92
CA ASN A 294 -15.56 29.89 16.37
C ASN A 294 -14.37 30.76 16.81
N PRO A 295 -14.58 31.89 17.51
CA PRO A 295 -13.51 32.85 17.83
C PRO A 295 -12.43 32.32 18.81
N GLY A 296 -12.60 31.13 19.38
CA GLY A 296 -11.68 30.56 20.36
C GLY A 296 -11.74 29.04 20.52
N GLY A 297 -12.22 28.30 19.52
CA GLY A 297 -12.41 26.84 19.64
C GLY A 297 -12.37 26.09 18.30
N SER A 298 -12.53 24.76 18.37
CA SER A 298 -12.66 23.89 17.20
C SER A 298 -13.90 24.26 16.37
N ARG A 299 -13.79 24.16 15.05
CA ARG A 299 -14.86 24.40 14.05
C ARG A 299 -15.53 23.11 13.59
N VAL A 300 -14.85 21.98 13.74
CA VAL A 300 -15.37 20.64 13.48
C VAL A 300 -15.99 20.10 14.76
N HIS A 301 -17.30 19.85 14.72
CA HIS A 301 -18.04 19.31 15.85
C HIS A 301 -18.67 17.97 15.49
N MET A 302 -18.83 17.10 16.47
CA MET A 302 -19.65 15.90 16.32
C MET A 302 -21.08 16.25 16.69
N SER A 303 -22.04 16.02 15.79
CA SER A 303 -23.46 16.16 16.13
C SER A 303 -23.82 15.12 17.20
N SER A 304 -24.42 15.55 18.30
CA SER A 304 -25.10 14.62 19.21
C SER A 304 -26.16 13.86 18.43
N SER A 305 -26.15 12.54 18.54
CA SER A 305 -27.22 11.68 18.04
C SER A 305 -28.46 11.84 18.92
N GLU A 306 -29.06 13.02 18.94
CA GLU A 306 -30.43 13.17 19.43
C GLU A 306 -31.35 12.72 18.30
N SER A 307 -31.94 11.54 18.48
CA SER A 307 -33.06 11.09 17.65
C SER A 307 -34.18 12.12 17.81
N PRO A 308 -34.74 12.67 16.72
CA PRO A 308 -35.96 13.46 16.84
C PRO A 308 -37.07 12.52 17.33
N GLY A 309 -37.69 12.89 18.45
CA GLY A 309 -38.80 12.17 19.07
C GLY A 309 -40.06 12.13 18.22
#